data_AF-A0A1H7Z2Z9-F1
#
_entry.id   AF-A0A1H7Z2Z9-F1
#
_cell.length_a   1.000
_cell.length_b   1.000
_cell.length_c   1.000
_cell.angle_alpha   90.00
_cell.angle_beta   90.00
_cell.angle_gamma   90.00
#
_symmetry.space_group_name_H-M   'P 1'
#
loop_
_entity.id
_entity.type
_entity.pdbx_description
1 polymer ?
#
loop_
_entity_poly.entity_id
_entity_poly.type
_entity_poly.pdbx_seq_one_letter_code
_entity_poly.pdbx_strand_id
1 'polypeptide(L)'
;MLRIALLAAGFVLSFSSAGFAQSQPAPVAPKPAAAAPDEPVPRAARAEARRDCYAENVALSGDDLRRAMRECMQERFPGVKLYASDGLTRDGKPTAVTARAVCKQEADATGLKGAERTAALVACFNGKRPDLAQRAECRKEARGKGLDGEALKAAIAECGRNPQG
;
A
#
# COMPACT_ATOMS: atom_id res chain seq x y z
N MET A 1 19.87 -34.48 56.22
CA MET A 1 20.47 -35.84 56.19
C MET A 1 19.56 -36.74 55.37
N LEU A 2 20.17 -37.65 54.55
CA LEU A 2 19.63 -38.82 53.81
C LEU A 2 18.35 -38.65 52.95
N ARG A 3 18.37 -38.71 51.59
CA ARG A 3 18.75 -39.75 50.59
C ARG A 3 17.68 -40.83 50.31
N ILE A 4 17.34 -40.94 49.00
CA ILE A 4 17.05 -42.18 48.21
C ILE A 4 15.62 -42.77 48.39
N ALA A 5 14.88 -43.29 47.40
CA ALA A 5 14.95 -43.32 45.93
C ALA A 5 13.70 -44.06 45.35
N LEU A 6 13.42 -43.81 44.07
CA LEU A 6 12.93 -44.73 43.01
C LEU A 6 11.48 -45.31 43.01
N LEU A 7 10.83 -45.03 41.86
CA LEU A 7 10.13 -45.94 40.92
C LEU A 7 8.87 -46.71 41.37
N ALA A 8 7.76 -46.46 40.67
CA ALA A 8 7.26 -47.30 39.56
C ALA A 8 5.72 -47.29 39.44
N ALA A 9 5.25 -47.45 38.20
CA ALA A 9 3.94 -47.98 37.81
C ALA A 9 2.71 -47.07 38.00
N GLY A 10 2.59 -46.05 37.14
CA GLY A 10 1.33 -45.38 36.84
C GLY A 10 0.51 -46.18 35.83
N PHE A 11 -0.43 -46.94 36.37
CA PHE A 11 -1.43 -47.78 35.71
C PHE A 11 -2.23 -47.03 34.64
N VAL A 12 -2.37 -47.65 33.46
CA VAL A 12 -3.18 -47.18 32.33
C VAL A 12 -4.66 -47.22 32.72
N LEU A 13 -5.31 -46.06 32.78
CA LEU A 13 -6.76 -45.95 32.77
C LEU A 13 -7.18 -45.11 31.57
N SER A 14 -7.56 -45.83 30.51
CA SER A 14 -8.31 -45.31 29.37
C SER A 14 -9.59 -44.65 29.86
N PHE A 15 -9.62 -43.31 29.83
CA PHE A 15 -10.88 -42.57 29.83
C PHE A 15 -11.19 -42.18 28.39
N SER A 16 -12.04 -42.97 27.75
CA SER A 16 -12.69 -42.63 26.50
C SER A 16 -13.70 -41.51 26.77
N SER A 17 -13.25 -40.26 26.76
CA SER A 17 -14.14 -39.13 26.58
C SER A 17 -14.59 -39.12 25.13
N ALA A 18 -15.86 -39.45 24.90
CA ALA A 18 -16.56 -39.17 23.65
C ALA A 18 -16.48 -37.66 23.38
N GLY A 19 -15.47 -37.26 22.62
CA GLY A 19 -15.37 -35.91 22.10
C GLY A 19 -16.50 -35.71 21.10
N PHE A 20 -17.48 -34.88 21.46
CA PHE A 20 -18.34 -34.28 20.47
C PHE A 20 -17.43 -33.57 19.46
N ALA A 21 -17.38 -34.11 18.24
CA ALA A 21 -16.82 -33.45 17.09
C ALA A 21 -17.68 -32.22 16.78
N GLN A 22 -17.41 -31.13 17.50
CA GLN A 22 -17.92 -29.83 17.14
C GLN A 22 -17.10 -29.39 15.93
N SER A 23 -17.59 -29.74 14.73
CA SER A 23 -17.08 -29.23 13.46
C SER A 23 -17.13 -27.71 13.51
N GLN A 24 -16.03 -27.09 13.95
CA GLN A 24 -15.82 -25.68 13.73
C GLN A 24 -15.74 -25.50 12.21
N PRO A 25 -16.59 -24.67 11.60
CA PRO A 25 -16.38 -24.30 10.22
C PRO A 25 -15.01 -23.64 10.15
N ALA A 26 -14.12 -24.20 9.33
CA ALA A 26 -12.83 -23.61 9.04
C ALA A 26 -13.03 -22.12 8.73
N PRO A 27 -12.14 -21.21 9.17
CA PRO A 27 -12.22 -19.81 8.79
C PRO A 27 -12.23 -19.77 7.26
N VAL A 28 -13.35 -19.29 6.71
CA VAL A 28 -13.52 -19.10 5.28
C VAL A 28 -12.38 -18.19 4.85
N ALA A 29 -11.43 -18.73 4.10
CA ALA A 29 -10.38 -17.94 3.49
C ALA A 29 -11.07 -16.78 2.74
N PRO A 30 -10.63 -15.52 2.90
CA PRO A 30 -11.27 -14.39 2.26
C PRO A 30 -11.32 -14.69 0.76
N LYS A 31 -12.55 -14.87 0.26
CA LYS A 31 -12.82 -15.11 -1.15
C LYS A 31 -12.14 -13.96 -1.92
N PRO A 32 -11.26 -14.24 -2.90
CA PRO A 32 -10.65 -13.17 -3.67
C PRO A 32 -11.79 -12.32 -4.22
N ALA A 33 -11.77 -11.02 -3.90
CA ALA A 33 -12.75 -10.07 -4.38
C ALA A 33 -12.87 -10.27 -5.90
N ALA A 34 -14.07 -10.59 -6.36
CA ALA A 34 -14.36 -10.80 -7.77
C ALA A 34 -13.78 -9.62 -8.56
N ALA A 35 -13.08 -9.92 -9.65
CA ALA A 35 -12.47 -8.92 -10.51
C ALA A 35 -13.54 -7.89 -10.89
N ALA A 36 -13.29 -6.62 -10.58
CA ALA A 36 -14.09 -5.55 -11.16
C ALA A 36 -13.91 -5.64 -12.69
N PRO A 37 -14.99 -5.72 -13.47
CA PRO A 37 -14.91 -5.93 -14.92
C PRO A 37 -14.22 -4.78 -15.69
N ASP A 38 -13.92 -3.66 -15.03
CA ASP A 38 -13.27 -2.48 -15.62
C ASP A 38 -11.76 -2.36 -15.32
N GLU A 39 -11.08 -3.39 -14.77
CA GLU A 39 -9.63 -3.31 -14.56
C GLU A 39 -8.90 -3.50 -15.91
N PRO A 40 -8.14 -2.49 -16.43
CA PRO A 40 -7.53 -2.55 -17.78
C PRO A 40 -6.56 -3.72 -17.97
N VAL A 41 -6.08 -4.30 -16.87
CA VAL A 41 -5.27 -5.51 -16.84
C VAL A 41 -5.79 -6.44 -15.74
N PRO A 42 -6.25 -7.67 -16.07
CA PRO A 42 -6.67 -8.63 -15.06
C PRO A 42 -5.58 -8.94 -14.04
N ARG A 43 -5.95 -9.04 -12.76
CA ARG A 43 -4.99 -9.29 -11.67
C ARG A 43 -4.15 -10.55 -11.87
N ALA A 44 -4.76 -11.61 -12.39
CA ALA A 44 -4.08 -12.87 -12.70
C ALA A 44 -2.99 -12.67 -13.76
N ALA A 45 -3.31 -12.01 -14.87
CA ALA A 45 -2.35 -11.66 -15.93
C ALA A 45 -1.20 -10.79 -15.40
N ARG A 46 -1.53 -9.83 -14.52
CA ARG A 46 -0.51 -8.99 -13.87
C ARG A 46 0.39 -9.76 -12.90
N ALA A 47 -0.14 -10.78 -12.24
CA ALA A 47 0.62 -11.64 -11.34
C ALA A 47 1.55 -12.57 -12.12
N GLU A 48 1.08 -13.14 -13.23
CA GLU A 48 1.88 -13.93 -14.15
C GLU A 48 3.03 -13.12 -14.76
N ALA A 49 2.73 -11.96 -15.35
CA ALA A 49 3.76 -11.06 -15.89
C ALA A 49 4.83 -10.70 -14.86
N ARG A 50 4.47 -10.53 -13.57
CA ARG A 50 5.45 -10.27 -12.50
C ARG A 50 6.39 -11.46 -12.27
N ARG A 51 5.90 -12.69 -12.38
CA ARG A 51 6.74 -13.89 -12.23
C ARG A 51 7.70 -14.00 -13.42
N ASP A 52 7.19 -13.78 -14.63
CA ASP A 52 7.98 -13.84 -15.87
C ASP A 52 9.09 -12.78 -15.84
N CYS A 53 8.73 -11.52 -15.59
CA CYS A 53 9.70 -10.43 -15.48
C CYS A 53 10.74 -10.67 -14.38
N TYR A 54 10.37 -11.31 -13.26
CA TYR A 54 11.32 -11.64 -12.22
C TYR A 54 12.28 -12.75 -12.66
N ALA A 55 11.77 -13.78 -13.35
CA ALA A 55 12.61 -14.85 -13.90
C ALA A 55 13.62 -14.30 -14.92
N GLU A 56 13.20 -13.36 -15.77
CA GLU A 56 14.07 -12.69 -16.75
C GLU A 56 15.14 -11.81 -16.11
N ASN A 57 14.89 -11.27 -14.91
CA ASN A 57 15.76 -10.32 -14.22
C ASN A 57 16.39 -10.87 -12.94
N VAL A 58 16.42 -12.20 -12.76
CA VAL A 58 16.86 -12.88 -11.53
C VAL A 58 18.30 -12.55 -11.13
N ALA A 59 19.14 -12.17 -12.10
CA ALA A 59 20.53 -11.79 -11.86
C ALA A 59 20.70 -10.37 -11.28
N LEU A 60 19.65 -9.53 -11.35
CA LEU A 60 19.68 -8.16 -10.84
C LEU A 60 19.27 -8.10 -9.36
N SER A 61 19.69 -7.05 -8.67
CA SER A 61 19.25 -6.78 -7.30
C SER A 61 19.07 -5.27 -7.04
N GLY A 62 18.53 -4.92 -5.88
CA GLY A 62 18.46 -3.52 -5.43
C GLY A 62 17.66 -2.59 -6.36
N ASP A 63 18.25 -1.43 -6.69
CA ASP A 63 17.66 -0.43 -7.57
C ASP A 63 17.54 -0.90 -9.02
N ASP A 64 18.50 -1.70 -9.48
CA ASP A 64 18.53 -2.16 -10.88
C ASP A 64 17.46 -3.19 -11.15
N LEU A 65 17.25 -4.15 -10.23
CA LEU A 65 16.09 -5.05 -10.31
C LEU A 65 14.78 -4.26 -10.28
N ARG A 66 14.66 -3.27 -9.41
CA ARG A 66 13.45 -2.44 -9.31
C ARG A 66 13.18 -1.66 -10.60
N ARG A 67 14.22 -1.22 -11.30
CA ARG A 67 14.12 -0.52 -12.58
C ARG A 67 13.70 -1.48 -13.69
N ALA A 68 14.44 -2.57 -13.87
CA ALA A 68 14.17 -3.57 -14.89
C ALA A 68 12.78 -4.21 -14.74
N MET A 69 12.35 -4.49 -13.50
CA MET A 69 10.98 -4.97 -13.23
C MET A 69 9.90 -3.96 -13.65
N ARG A 70 10.13 -2.65 -13.52
CA ARG A 70 9.17 -1.62 -13.97
C ARG A 70 9.11 -1.54 -15.48
N GLU A 71 10.26 -1.61 -16.14
CA GLU A 71 10.38 -1.58 -17.60
C GLU A 71 9.70 -2.81 -18.21
N CYS A 72 10.09 -4.03 -17.80
CA CYS A 72 9.49 -5.28 -18.28
C CYS A 72 7.97 -5.31 -18.05
N MET A 73 7.51 -4.92 -16.86
CA MET A 73 6.07 -4.87 -16.58
C MET A 73 5.34 -3.86 -17.47
N GLN A 74 5.95 -2.71 -17.78
CA GLN A 74 5.34 -1.70 -18.65
C GLN A 74 5.29 -2.17 -20.12
N GLU A 75 6.33 -2.88 -20.58
CA GLU A 75 6.41 -3.48 -21.91
C GLU A 75 5.37 -4.60 -22.12
N ARG A 76 5.08 -5.38 -21.07
CA ARG A 76 4.07 -6.44 -21.11
C ARG A 76 2.64 -5.91 -21.31
N PHE A 77 2.40 -4.63 -20.98
CA PHE A 77 1.10 -3.97 -21.08
C PHE A 77 1.22 -2.58 -21.75
N PRO A 78 1.56 -2.51 -23.05
CA PRO A 78 1.94 -1.26 -23.72
C PRO A 78 0.79 -0.25 -23.87
N GLY A 79 -0.47 -0.69 -23.73
CA GLY A 79 -1.65 0.17 -23.74
C GLY A 79 -2.08 0.72 -22.37
N VAL A 80 -1.39 0.34 -21.29
CA VAL A 80 -1.79 0.72 -19.91
C VAL A 80 -0.60 1.32 -19.18
N LYS A 81 -0.72 2.57 -18.72
CA LYS A 81 0.30 3.18 -17.86
C LYS A 81 0.26 2.55 -16.47
N LEU A 82 1.20 1.66 -16.17
CA LEU A 82 1.24 0.93 -14.90
C LEU A 82 2.00 1.67 -13.80
N TYR A 83 2.99 2.46 -14.21
CA TYR A 83 3.87 3.21 -13.32
C TYR A 83 3.87 4.68 -13.69
N ALA A 84 4.27 5.52 -12.74
CA ALA A 84 4.59 6.90 -13.06
C ALA A 84 5.82 6.93 -13.97
N SER A 85 5.75 7.70 -15.04
CA SER A 85 6.83 7.93 -16.00
C SER A 85 6.81 9.39 -16.40
N ASP A 86 7.98 9.94 -16.74
CA ASP A 86 8.11 11.30 -17.29
C ASP A 86 7.54 12.37 -16.36
N GLY A 87 7.66 12.14 -15.05
CA GLY A 87 7.14 13.05 -14.03
C GLY A 87 5.61 13.05 -13.90
N LEU A 88 4.90 12.15 -14.57
CA LEU A 88 3.45 12.02 -14.52
C LEU A 88 3.03 10.70 -13.87
N THR A 89 1.99 10.78 -13.04
CA THR A 89 1.27 9.63 -12.50
C THR A 89 0.50 8.92 -13.61
N ARG A 90 -0.07 7.74 -13.28
CA ARG A 90 -0.96 7.00 -14.19
C ARG A 90 -2.12 7.85 -14.69
N ASP A 91 -2.70 8.66 -13.80
CA ASP A 91 -3.89 9.45 -14.09
C ASP A 91 -3.54 10.80 -14.76
N GLY A 92 -2.33 10.92 -15.35
CA GLY A 92 -1.86 12.11 -16.07
C GLY A 92 -1.47 13.30 -15.21
N LYS A 93 -1.71 13.27 -13.89
CA LYS A 93 -1.31 14.34 -12.95
C LYS A 93 0.21 14.30 -12.71
N PRO A 94 0.87 15.45 -12.45
CA PRO A 94 2.29 15.46 -12.08
C PRO A 94 2.53 14.64 -10.81
N THR A 95 3.67 13.96 -10.71
CA THR A 95 4.06 13.31 -9.45
C THR A 95 4.27 14.36 -8.37
N ALA A 96 4.24 13.97 -7.09
CA ALA A 96 4.51 14.90 -6.00
C ALA A 96 5.90 15.54 -6.11
N VAL A 97 6.89 14.79 -6.60
CA VAL A 97 8.26 15.28 -6.83
C VAL A 97 8.26 16.31 -7.96
N THR A 98 7.65 15.99 -9.10
CA THR A 98 7.55 16.91 -10.24
C THR A 98 6.78 18.18 -9.88
N ALA A 99 5.64 18.06 -9.20
CA ALA A 99 4.84 19.20 -8.75
C ALA A 99 5.65 20.12 -7.81
N ARG A 100 6.39 19.54 -6.84
CA ARG A 100 7.27 20.32 -5.95
C ARG A 100 8.40 21.01 -6.72
N ALA A 101 9.02 20.33 -7.67
CA ALA A 101 10.09 20.90 -8.48
C ALA A 101 9.60 22.11 -9.29
N VAL A 102 8.45 21.98 -9.95
CA VAL A 102 7.82 23.08 -10.69
C VAL A 102 7.45 24.24 -9.75
N CYS A 103 6.79 23.96 -8.63
CA CYS A 103 6.44 25.01 -7.66
C CYS A 103 7.66 25.72 -7.07
N LYS A 104 8.76 24.99 -6.87
CA LYS A 104 10.03 25.58 -6.43
C LYS A 104 10.58 26.52 -7.49
N GLN A 105 10.59 26.13 -8.77
CA GLN A 105 11.03 26.99 -9.86
C GLN A 105 10.19 28.27 -9.96
N GLU A 106 8.87 28.17 -9.86
CA GLU A 106 7.95 29.32 -9.88
C GLU A 106 8.20 30.29 -8.71
N ALA A 107 8.37 29.76 -7.49
CA ALA A 107 8.65 30.56 -6.30
C ALA A 107 10.05 31.22 -6.36
N ASP A 108 11.05 30.51 -6.90
CA ASP A 108 12.41 31.01 -7.08
C ASP A 108 12.45 32.13 -8.15
N ALA A 109 11.70 31.98 -9.24
CA ALA A 109 11.58 32.99 -10.29
C ALA A 109 10.93 34.30 -9.80
N THR A 110 10.04 34.20 -8.81
CA THR A 110 9.35 35.36 -8.20
C THR A 110 10.18 35.97 -7.05
N GLY A 111 11.28 35.31 -6.64
CA GLY A 111 12.17 35.81 -5.59
C GLY A 111 11.56 35.83 -4.18
N LEU A 112 10.48 35.06 -3.95
CA LEU A 112 9.78 35.03 -2.67
C LEU A 112 10.68 34.46 -1.55
N LYS A 113 10.52 34.99 -0.33
CA LYS A 113 11.31 34.56 0.84
C LYS A 113 10.42 34.29 2.06
N GLY A 114 10.96 33.58 3.05
CA GLY A 114 10.32 33.36 4.34
C GLY A 114 8.90 32.74 4.26
N ALA A 115 7.97 33.33 5.01
CA ALA A 115 6.59 32.87 5.10
C ALA A 115 5.84 32.95 3.75
N GLU A 116 6.08 34.02 2.97
CA GLU A 116 5.45 34.21 1.65
C GLU A 116 5.86 33.12 0.67
N ARG A 117 7.14 32.74 0.65
CA ARG A 117 7.61 31.61 -0.16
C ARG A 117 6.91 30.32 0.23
N THR A 118 6.76 30.08 1.54
CA THR A 118 6.10 28.87 2.04
C THR A 118 4.64 28.83 1.64
N ALA A 119 3.92 29.94 1.79
CA ALA A 119 2.52 30.07 1.37
C ALA A 119 2.36 29.85 -0.14
N ALA A 120 3.24 30.42 -0.97
CA ALA A 120 3.23 30.25 -2.41
C ALA A 120 3.51 28.80 -2.83
N LEU A 121 4.47 28.13 -2.19
CA LEU A 121 4.77 26.72 -2.45
C LEU A 121 3.59 25.81 -2.10
N VAL A 122 2.93 26.06 -0.97
CA VAL A 122 1.74 25.30 -0.56
C VAL A 122 0.58 25.55 -1.52
N ALA A 123 0.30 26.82 -1.86
CA ALA A 123 -0.76 27.16 -2.81
C ALA A 123 -0.53 26.54 -4.19
N CYS A 124 0.69 26.65 -4.72
CA CYS A 124 1.07 26.04 -5.98
C CYS A 124 0.92 24.50 -5.94
N PHE A 125 1.43 23.85 -4.88
CA PHE A 125 1.35 22.40 -4.79
C PHE A 125 -0.09 21.91 -4.67
N ASN A 126 -0.91 22.58 -3.86
CA ASN A 126 -2.33 22.25 -3.70
C ASN A 126 -3.12 22.45 -4.99
N GLY A 127 -2.79 23.49 -5.78
CA GLY A 127 -3.37 23.69 -7.11
C GLY A 127 -3.00 22.59 -8.11
N LYS A 128 -1.75 22.11 -8.10
CA LYS A 128 -1.30 21.03 -9.00
C LYS A 128 -1.74 19.64 -8.53
N ARG A 129 -1.92 19.44 -7.22
CA ARG A 129 -2.26 18.16 -6.57
C ARG A 129 -3.35 18.30 -5.50
N PRO A 130 -4.58 18.68 -5.90
CA PRO A 130 -5.70 18.82 -4.96
C PRO A 130 -6.06 17.49 -4.29
N ASP A 131 -5.82 16.36 -4.97
CA ASP A 131 -6.02 15.02 -4.43
C ASP A 131 -5.11 14.72 -3.22
N LEU A 132 -3.87 15.23 -3.24
CA LEU A 132 -2.94 15.08 -2.12
C LEU A 132 -3.23 16.08 -1.01
N ALA A 133 -3.66 17.29 -1.36
CA ALA A 133 -4.11 18.28 -0.38
C ALA A 133 -5.31 17.76 0.42
N GLN A 134 -6.33 17.22 -0.26
CA GLN A 134 -7.48 16.62 0.41
C GLN A 134 -7.09 15.47 1.33
N ARG A 135 -6.19 14.58 0.87
CA ARG A 135 -5.67 13.49 1.70
C ARG A 135 -4.89 13.98 2.93
N ALA A 136 -4.24 15.13 2.84
CA ALA A 136 -3.55 15.74 3.98
C ALA A 136 -4.56 16.26 5.02
N GLU A 137 -5.65 16.91 4.58
CA GLU A 137 -6.73 17.34 5.47
C GLU A 137 -7.44 16.14 6.11
N CYS A 138 -7.78 15.10 5.34
CA CYS A 138 -8.34 13.85 5.88
C CYS A 138 -7.47 13.25 6.99
N ARG A 139 -6.14 13.29 6.81
CA ARG A 139 -5.18 12.81 7.81
C ARG A 139 -5.18 13.70 9.05
N LYS A 140 -5.26 15.02 8.88
CA LYS A 140 -5.29 15.99 9.97
C LYS A 140 -6.54 15.82 10.83
N GLU A 141 -7.71 15.68 10.20
CA GLU A 141 -8.97 15.43 10.89
C GLU A 141 -8.97 14.10 11.64
N ALA A 142 -8.53 13.02 10.99
CA ALA A 142 -8.47 11.70 11.62
C ALA A 142 -7.51 11.68 12.82
N ARG A 143 -6.36 12.35 12.72
CA ARG A 143 -5.44 12.53 13.86
C ARG A 143 -6.03 13.42 14.95
N GLY A 144 -6.80 14.45 14.60
CA GLY A 144 -7.54 15.27 15.57
C GLY A 144 -8.57 14.48 16.37
N LYS A 145 -9.10 13.39 15.79
CA LYS A 145 -9.97 12.41 16.46
C LYS A 145 -9.19 11.37 17.29
N GLY A 146 -7.87 11.49 17.39
CA GLY A 146 -7.02 10.53 18.11
C GLY A 146 -6.82 9.19 17.38
N LEU A 147 -7.17 9.09 16.10
CA LEU A 147 -7.01 7.84 15.34
C LEU A 147 -5.55 7.63 14.94
N ASP A 148 -5.08 6.40 15.12
CA ASP A 148 -3.76 5.94 14.71
C ASP A 148 -3.82 4.60 13.96
N GLY A 149 -2.65 4.08 13.55
CA GLY A 149 -2.54 2.74 12.96
C GLY A 149 -3.50 2.45 11.80
N GLU A 150 -4.23 1.34 11.92
CA GLU A 150 -5.23 0.90 10.93
C GLU A 150 -6.49 1.79 10.94
N ALA A 151 -6.89 2.31 12.09
CA ALA A 151 -8.04 3.20 12.20
C ALA A 151 -7.81 4.51 11.43
N LEU A 152 -6.58 5.05 11.49
CA LEU A 152 -6.18 6.20 10.68
C LEU A 152 -6.22 5.90 9.18
N LYS A 153 -5.74 4.72 8.76
CA LYS A 153 -5.78 4.32 7.34
C LYS A 153 -7.21 4.20 6.83
N ALA A 154 -8.08 3.57 7.61
CA ALA A 154 -9.50 3.42 7.28
C ALA A 154 -10.18 4.79 7.17
N ALA A 155 -9.97 5.69 8.14
CA ALA A 155 -10.53 7.03 8.13
C ALA A 155 -10.06 7.86 6.91
N ILE A 156 -8.77 7.81 6.55
CA ILE A 156 -8.26 8.49 5.35
C ILE A 156 -8.87 7.90 4.08
N ALA A 157 -9.05 6.58 4.00
CA ALA A 157 -9.63 5.91 2.84
C ALA A 157 -11.14 6.19 2.69
N GLU A 158 -11.85 6.37 3.80
CA GLU A 158 -13.26 6.79 3.81
C GLU A 158 -13.41 8.25 3.39
N CYS A 159 -12.63 9.16 3.98
CA CYS A 159 -12.63 10.59 3.63
C CYS A 159 -12.26 10.84 2.15
N GLY A 160 -11.39 10.02 1.56
CA GLY A 160 -11.07 10.10 0.13
C GLY A 160 -12.16 9.56 -0.80
N ARG A 161 -13.14 8.81 -0.30
CA ARG A 161 -14.29 8.27 -1.06
C ARG A 161 -15.55 9.14 -0.95
N ASN A 162 -15.71 9.84 0.17
CA ASN A 162 -16.73 10.86 0.39
C ASN A 162 -16.04 12.22 0.52
N PRO A 163 -15.74 12.92 -0.58
CA PRO A 163 -15.46 14.33 -0.49
C PRO A 163 -16.75 14.98 0.01
N GLN A 164 -16.82 15.31 1.31
CA GLN A 164 -17.93 16.11 1.81
C GLN A 164 -17.85 17.47 1.11
N GLY A 165 -18.85 17.72 0.26
CA GLY A 165 -19.00 18.83 -0.67
C GLY A 165 -19.95 18.45 -1.78
#